data_AF-A0AAN2QVK5-F1
#
_entry.id   AF-A0AAN2QVK5-F1
#
_cell.length_a   1.000
_cell.length_b   1.000
_cell.length_c   1.000
_cell.angle_alpha   90.00
_cell.angle_beta   90.00
_cell.angle_gamma   90.00
#
_symmetry.space_group_name_H-M   'P 1'
#
loop_
_entity.id
_entity.type
_entity.pdbx_description
1 polymer ?
#
loop_
_entity_poly.entity_id
_entity_poly.type
_entity_poly.pdbx_seq_one_letter_code
_entity_poly.pdbx_strand_id
1 'polypeptide(L)'
;MRRYLRYWRETFNFRGGAYRLDYWLVQAVNNLIFALIIFIVGTIFNEWTLSSHISSIFSLLIFVPNISLFIRRLRDSGLPQQIIAIILFSPFLIGIFSGITVALGLLIAVPVLLLLYLSGIIYLLLRRSAYWTPYLNVQQKINYTIVFVTIIVLIIGLQIFTIKKQMTGINNIWQKALKQQVQQTQRESELIDKSASSQTNIESSLSSVLSSAASDTHHLEKAQKPIPDISVKALPDDKVAASYRNLPEMRLGDNDFGTFTVQGHWEQDSSTLQWFLSIQEQHVLILTSTMGQGFGVDISSLPFEKIVGQSYFQLKQQGDLQVWRIDGTYKEPTTDQIKAMSYLEWHMPDGHIRVMYLISQSKPLLNTIINSVATTYSQ
;
A
#
# COMPACT_ATOMS: atom_id res chain seq x y z
N MET A 1 -15.03 -6.93 5.09
CA MET A 1 -15.19 -7.19 6.55
C MET A 1 -13.88 -7.57 7.23
N ARG A 2 -13.35 -8.81 7.09
CA ARG A 2 -12.12 -9.25 7.82
C ARG A 2 -10.92 -8.29 7.72
N ARG A 3 -10.68 -7.72 6.53
CA ARG A 3 -9.59 -6.74 6.28
C ARG A 3 -9.75 -5.41 7.03
N TYR A 4 -10.98 -4.91 7.13
CA TYR A 4 -11.28 -3.67 7.85
C TYR A 4 -11.21 -3.88 9.38
N LEU A 5 -11.58 -5.07 9.88
CA LEU A 5 -11.37 -5.43 11.29
C LEU A 5 -9.87 -5.54 11.63
N ARG A 6 -9.07 -6.13 10.73
CA ARG A 6 -7.61 -6.17 10.87
C ARG A 6 -7.01 -4.77 10.96
N TYR A 7 -7.49 -3.82 10.16
CA TYR A 7 -7.07 -2.42 10.22
C TYR A 7 -7.19 -1.83 11.63
N TRP A 8 -8.33 -2.04 12.30
CA TRP A 8 -8.52 -1.62 13.70
C TRP A 8 -7.63 -2.37 14.68
N ARG A 9 -7.49 -3.69 14.52
CA ARG A 9 -6.65 -4.52 15.40
C ARG A 9 -5.17 -4.12 15.34
N GLU A 10 -4.69 -3.69 14.19
CA GLU A 10 -3.29 -3.33 13.94
C GLU A 10 -3.03 -1.82 14.02
N THR A 11 -3.90 -1.07 14.71
CA THR A 11 -3.81 0.39 14.85
C THR A 11 -2.43 0.84 15.32
N PHE A 12 -1.89 0.21 16.37
CA PHE A 12 -0.58 0.56 16.93
C PHE A 12 0.57 -0.32 16.41
N ASN A 13 0.30 -1.21 15.46
CA ASN A 13 1.32 -2.05 14.86
C ASN A 13 1.90 -1.37 13.62
N PHE A 14 3.05 -0.70 13.79
CA PHE A 14 3.78 -0.07 12.69
C PHE A 14 4.71 -1.02 11.96
N ARG A 15 4.94 -2.24 12.47
CA ARG A 15 5.93 -3.21 11.95
C ARG A 15 5.34 -4.28 11.03
N GLY A 16 4.02 -4.50 11.07
CA GLY A 16 3.33 -5.45 10.20
C GLY A 16 3.31 -5.04 8.71
N GLY A 17 3.03 -5.99 7.82
CA GLY A 17 2.83 -5.71 6.39
C GLY A 17 1.42 -5.18 6.09
N ALA A 18 1.30 -4.36 5.03
CA ALA A 18 0.06 -3.82 4.50
C ALA A 18 -0.04 -4.09 2.99
N TYR A 19 -0.93 -5.02 2.62
CA TYR A 19 -1.18 -5.34 1.22
C TYR A 19 -1.81 -4.16 0.48
N ARG A 20 -1.40 -3.92 -0.78
CA ARG A 20 -1.89 -2.78 -1.59
C ARG A 20 -3.41 -2.73 -1.71
N LEU A 21 -4.07 -3.88 -1.89
CA LEU A 21 -5.52 -3.91 -2.01
C LEU A 21 -6.17 -3.69 -0.64
N ASP A 22 -5.53 -4.10 0.45
CA ASP A 22 -6.05 -3.84 1.78
C ASP A 22 -5.97 -2.35 2.09
N TYR A 23 -4.85 -1.70 1.73
CA TYR A 23 -4.69 -0.25 1.82
C TYR A 23 -5.81 0.48 1.08
N TRP A 24 -5.99 0.23 -0.23
CA TRP A 24 -6.96 0.96 -1.03
C TRP A 24 -8.41 0.64 -0.64
N LEU A 25 -8.72 -0.60 -0.24
CA LEU A 25 -10.05 -0.95 0.24
C LEU A 25 -10.38 -0.23 1.54
N VAL A 26 -9.46 -0.18 2.50
CA VAL A 26 -9.68 0.56 3.77
C VAL A 26 -9.90 2.03 3.48
N GLN A 27 -9.10 2.64 2.61
CA GLN A 27 -9.30 4.03 2.22
C GLN A 27 -10.65 4.24 1.52
N ALA A 28 -11.05 3.36 0.61
CA ALA A 28 -12.36 3.45 -0.04
C ALA A 28 -13.52 3.34 0.96
N VAL A 29 -13.43 2.44 1.94
CA VAL A 29 -14.45 2.29 2.99
C VAL A 29 -14.50 3.53 3.90
N ASN A 30 -13.35 4.06 4.34
CA ASN A 30 -13.32 5.29 5.14
C ASN A 30 -13.92 6.48 4.37
N ASN A 31 -13.59 6.63 3.09
CA ASN A 31 -14.16 7.67 2.23
C ASN A 31 -15.67 7.48 2.01
N LEU A 32 -16.15 6.24 1.92
CA LEU A 32 -17.58 5.96 1.86
C LEU A 32 -18.28 6.39 3.15
N ILE A 33 -17.69 6.13 4.32
CA ILE A 33 -18.24 6.58 5.60
C ILE A 33 -18.32 8.11 5.66
N PHE A 34 -17.28 8.83 5.23
CA PHE A 34 -17.33 10.29 5.10
C PHE A 34 -18.43 10.76 4.16
N ALA A 35 -18.53 10.16 2.97
CA ALA A 35 -19.56 10.51 1.99
C ALA A 35 -20.97 10.29 2.56
N LEU A 36 -21.17 9.22 3.33
CA LEU A 36 -22.44 8.94 4.01
C LEU A 36 -22.74 9.95 5.13
N ILE A 37 -21.76 10.34 5.94
CA ILE A 37 -21.94 11.36 6.99
C ILE A 37 -22.37 12.70 6.35
N ILE A 38 -21.68 13.12 5.29
CA ILE A 38 -21.98 14.36 4.57
C ILE A 38 -23.36 14.28 3.91
N PHE A 39 -23.67 13.16 3.26
CA PHE A 39 -24.95 12.98 2.60
C PHE A 39 -26.11 12.90 3.60
N ILE A 40 -26.03 12.07 4.63
CA ILE A 40 -27.13 11.88 5.57
C ILE A 40 -27.31 13.12 6.45
N VAL A 41 -26.25 13.58 7.11
CA VAL A 41 -26.35 14.69 8.07
C VAL A 41 -26.39 16.04 7.37
N GLY A 42 -25.45 16.29 6.46
CA GLY A 42 -25.37 17.57 5.75
C GLY A 42 -26.47 17.73 4.71
N THR A 43 -26.82 16.67 3.99
CA THR A 43 -27.75 16.78 2.86
C THR A 43 -29.18 16.37 3.20
N ILE A 44 -29.44 15.22 3.84
CA ILE A 44 -30.81 14.80 4.19
C ILE A 44 -31.36 15.65 5.34
N PHE A 45 -30.63 15.72 6.46
CA PHE A 45 -31.05 16.50 7.63
C PHE A 45 -30.77 18.00 7.53
N ASN A 46 -30.00 18.43 6.52
CA ASN A 46 -29.62 19.84 6.31
C ASN A 46 -28.82 20.47 7.47
N GLU A 47 -28.06 19.64 8.21
CA GLU A 47 -27.28 20.04 9.39
C GLU A 47 -25.78 20.03 9.08
N TRP A 48 -25.33 21.03 8.32
CA TRP A 48 -23.94 21.13 7.86
C TRP A 48 -22.92 21.27 9.00
N THR A 49 -23.27 22.04 10.05
CA THR A 49 -22.43 22.22 11.23
C THR A 49 -22.23 20.90 11.96
N LEU A 50 -23.32 20.16 12.21
CA LEU A 50 -23.24 18.83 12.83
C LEU A 50 -22.46 17.84 11.97
N SER A 51 -22.69 17.84 10.66
CA SER A 51 -21.95 17.01 9.71
C SER A 51 -20.45 17.27 9.78
N SER A 52 -20.04 18.55 9.89
CA SER A 52 -18.64 18.94 10.03
C SER A 52 -18.02 18.44 11.35
N HIS A 53 -18.75 18.54 12.46
CA HIS A 53 -18.29 18.05 13.76
C HIS A 53 -18.13 16.53 13.78
N ILE A 54 -19.14 15.80 13.28
CA ILE A 54 -19.08 14.33 13.20
C ILE A 54 -17.93 13.89 12.29
N SER A 55 -17.75 14.54 11.14
CA SER A 55 -16.63 14.26 10.22
C SER A 55 -15.28 14.53 10.88
N SER A 56 -15.17 15.60 11.66
CA SER A 56 -13.94 15.94 12.39
C SER A 56 -13.61 14.90 13.46
N ILE A 57 -14.60 14.47 14.24
CA ILE A 57 -14.45 13.40 15.23
C ILE A 57 -14.03 12.09 14.56
N PHE A 58 -14.70 11.71 13.47
CA PHE A 58 -14.37 10.51 12.73
C PHE A 58 -12.94 10.58 12.16
N SER A 59 -12.53 11.73 11.63
CA SER A 59 -11.16 11.97 11.15
C SER A 59 -10.12 11.78 12.24
N LEU A 60 -10.39 12.27 13.45
CA LEU A 60 -9.50 12.08 14.60
C LEU A 60 -9.39 10.59 14.99
N LEU A 61 -10.52 9.89 14.98
CA LEU A 61 -10.61 8.47 15.35
C LEU A 61 -9.81 7.59 14.38
N ILE A 62 -9.91 7.84 13.07
CA ILE A 62 -9.18 7.08 12.05
C ILE A 62 -7.73 7.55 11.86
N PHE A 63 -7.30 8.65 12.49
CA PHE A 63 -6.00 9.27 12.25
C PHE A 63 -4.82 8.32 12.50
N VAL A 64 -4.73 7.79 13.73
CA VAL A 64 -3.66 6.86 14.12
C VAL A 64 -3.65 5.59 13.26
N PRO A 65 -4.77 4.87 13.09
CA PRO A 65 -4.74 3.66 12.28
C PRO A 65 -4.47 3.93 10.78
N ASN A 66 -4.90 5.07 10.22
CA ASN A 66 -4.52 5.46 8.86
C ASN A 66 -3.01 5.73 8.74
N ILE A 67 -2.41 6.43 9.70
CA ILE A 67 -0.96 6.65 9.72
C ILE A 67 -0.21 5.33 9.84
N SER A 68 -0.62 4.45 10.76
CA SER A 68 -0.04 3.11 10.88
C SER A 68 -0.10 2.34 9.57
N LEU A 69 -1.26 2.30 8.92
CA LEU A 69 -1.42 1.60 7.63
C LEU A 69 -0.58 2.24 6.52
N PHE A 70 -0.48 3.58 6.49
CA PHE A 70 0.31 4.32 5.52
C PHE A 70 1.81 4.08 5.69
N ILE A 71 2.34 4.12 6.91
CA ILE A 71 3.75 3.82 7.23
C ILE A 71 4.10 2.41 6.77
N ARG A 72 3.25 1.43 7.11
CA ARG A 72 3.43 0.04 6.68
C ARG A 72 3.47 -0.06 5.16
N ARG A 73 2.55 0.61 4.45
CA ARG A 73 2.51 0.58 2.99
C ARG A 73 3.74 1.23 2.33
N LEU A 74 4.22 2.35 2.87
CA LEU A 74 5.43 3.01 2.36
C LEU A 74 6.67 2.15 2.59
N ARG A 75 6.81 1.53 3.77
CA ARG A 75 7.89 0.57 4.02
C ARG A 75 7.80 -0.62 3.08
N ASP A 76 6.61 -1.18 2.88
CA ASP A 76 6.41 -2.31 1.97
C ASP A 76 6.72 -1.96 0.51
N SER A 77 6.85 -0.67 0.17
CA SER A 77 7.26 -0.20 -1.15
C SER A 77 8.79 -0.15 -1.31
N GLY A 78 9.54 -0.64 -0.32
CA GLY A 78 11.00 -0.71 -0.30
C GLY A 78 11.67 0.64 -0.04
N LEU A 79 10.99 1.57 0.63
CA LEU A 79 11.54 2.89 0.94
C LEU A 79 12.37 2.86 2.23
N PRO A 80 13.58 3.48 2.25
CA PRO A 80 14.33 3.71 3.48
C PRO A 80 13.52 4.50 4.50
N GLN A 81 13.72 4.23 5.80
CA GLN A 81 12.99 4.86 6.89
C GLN A 81 13.08 6.40 6.90
N GLN A 82 14.23 6.95 6.46
CA GLN A 82 14.44 8.40 6.31
C GLN A 82 13.49 9.00 5.26
N ILE A 83 13.29 8.32 4.13
CA ILE A 83 12.39 8.77 3.07
C ILE A 83 10.94 8.69 3.55
N ILE A 84 10.58 7.64 4.30
CA ILE A 84 9.24 7.51 4.90
C ILE A 84 8.96 8.69 5.83
N ALA A 85 9.92 9.07 6.68
CA ALA A 85 9.78 10.22 7.56
C ALA A 85 9.53 11.51 6.76
N ILE A 86 10.33 11.77 5.72
CA ILE A 86 10.14 12.94 4.84
C ILE A 86 8.73 12.94 4.23
N ILE A 87 8.25 11.79 3.74
CA ILE A 87 6.90 11.68 3.17
C ILE A 87 5.83 11.95 4.24
N LEU A 88 5.99 11.48 5.48
CA LEU A 88 5.04 11.75 6.56
C LEU A 88 4.97 13.24 6.92
N PHE A 89 6.11 13.94 6.90
CA PHE A 89 6.18 15.37 7.16
C PHE A 89 5.83 16.23 5.94
N SER A 90 5.75 15.64 4.75
CA SER A 90 5.54 16.39 3.50
C SER A 90 4.26 17.22 3.43
N PRO A 91 3.11 16.87 4.05
CA PRO A 91 1.94 17.77 4.06
C PRO A 91 2.24 19.12 4.73
N PHE A 92 3.06 19.13 5.78
CA PHE A 92 3.49 20.36 6.44
C PHE A 92 4.42 21.19 5.55
N LEU A 93 5.38 20.52 4.88
CA LEU A 93 6.31 21.16 3.95
C LEU A 93 5.59 21.78 2.75
N ILE A 94 4.57 21.09 2.21
CA ILE A 94 3.73 21.59 1.12
C ILE A 94 2.91 22.78 1.56
N GLY A 95 2.39 22.77 2.80
CA GLY A 95 1.71 23.92 3.38
C GLY A 95 2.60 25.17 3.37
N ILE A 96 3.83 25.06 3.88
CA ILE A 96 4.81 26.15 3.87
C ILE A 96 5.12 26.60 2.44
N PHE A 97 5.40 25.66 1.54
CA PHE A 97 5.75 25.96 0.15
C PHE A 97 4.59 26.66 -0.59
N SER A 98 3.35 26.22 -0.35
CA SER A 98 2.16 26.84 -0.90
C SER A 98 1.99 28.28 -0.41
N GLY A 99 2.26 28.56 0.87
CA GLY A 99 2.22 29.92 1.43
C GLY A 99 3.24 30.85 0.79
N ILE A 100 4.47 30.39 0.56
CA ILE A 100 5.51 31.15 -0.15
C ILE A 100 5.09 31.42 -1.60
N THR A 101 4.54 30.41 -2.28
CA THR A 101 4.09 30.52 -3.67
C THR A 101 2.97 31.56 -3.83
N VAL A 102 2.02 31.59 -2.89
CA VAL A 102 0.96 32.61 -2.82
C VAL A 102 1.54 34.01 -2.57
N ALA A 103 2.49 34.14 -1.64
CA ALA A 103 3.15 35.42 -1.36
C ALA A 103 3.90 35.99 -2.57
N LEU A 104 4.39 35.12 -3.46
CA LEU A 104 5.04 35.49 -4.72
C LEU A 104 4.06 35.73 -5.89
N GLY A 105 2.74 35.62 -5.66
CA GLY A 105 1.72 35.84 -6.67
C GLY A 105 1.52 34.69 -7.66
N LEU A 106 2.12 33.52 -7.42
CA LEU A 106 2.10 32.36 -8.32
C LEU A 106 0.91 31.42 -8.04
N LEU A 107 -0.31 31.96 -7.95
CA LEU A 107 -1.50 31.20 -7.56
C LEU A 107 -1.77 29.95 -8.42
N ILE A 108 -1.46 30.01 -9.71
CA ILE A 108 -1.66 28.90 -10.66
C ILE A 108 -0.69 27.74 -10.40
N ALA A 109 0.48 28.00 -9.80
CA ALA A 109 1.48 26.96 -9.53
C ALA A 109 1.06 26.04 -8.37
N VAL A 110 0.30 26.55 -7.39
CA VAL A 110 -0.15 25.79 -6.21
C VAL A 110 -0.93 24.51 -6.58
N PRO A 111 -1.99 24.54 -7.41
CA PRO A 111 -2.72 23.33 -7.77
C PRO A 111 -1.87 22.35 -8.59
N VAL A 112 -0.99 22.84 -9.47
CA VAL A 112 -0.10 21.98 -10.26
C VAL A 112 0.87 21.21 -9.37
N LEU A 113 1.50 21.90 -8.40
CA LEU A 113 2.40 21.28 -7.43
C LEU A 113 1.69 20.25 -6.56
N LEU A 114 0.46 20.55 -6.13
CA LEU A 114 -0.35 19.63 -5.34
C LEU A 114 -0.69 18.37 -6.14
N LEU A 115 -1.04 18.50 -7.43
CA LEU A 115 -1.30 17.36 -8.31
C LEU A 115 -0.05 16.50 -8.53
N LEU A 116 1.12 17.11 -8.75
CA LEU A 116 2.38 16.38 -8.89
C LEU A 116 2.72 15.61 -7.61
N TYR A 117 2.56 16.24 -6.46
CA TYR A 117 2.77 15.60 -5.16
C TYR A 117 1.82 14.42 -4.95
N LEU A 118 0.50 14.62 -5.16
CA LEU A 118 -0.48 13.55 -5.02
C LEU A 118 -0.20 12.40 -5.97
N SER A 119 0.18 12.69 -7.22
CA SER A 119 0.55 11.68 -8.21
C SER A 119 1.78 10.88 -7.76
N GLY A 120 2.78 11.54 -7.17
CA GLY A 120 3.94 10.89 -6.58
C GLY A 120 3.58 9.96 -5.42
N ILE A 121 2.72 10.41 -4.50
CA ILE A 121 2.24 9.58 -3.38
C ILE A 121 1.44 8.38 -3.89
N ILE A 122 0.52 8.60 -4.82
CA ILE A 122 -0.27 7.52 -5.43
C ILE A 122 0.66 6.52 -6.14
N TYR A 123 1.64 6.99 -6.90
CA TYR A 123 2.64 6.15 -7.54
C TYR A 123 3.40 5.28 -6.52
N LEU A 124 3.85 5.87 -5.41
CA LEU A 124 4.54 5.13 -4.34
C LEU A 124 3.63 4.09 -3.69
N LEU A 125 2.35 4.42 -3.45
CA LEU A 125 1.39 3.49 -2.85
C LEU A 125 0.96 2.37 -3.81
N LEU A 126 0.93 2.65 -5.11
CA LEU A 126 0.64 1.69 -6.17
C LEU A 126 1.85 0.83 -6.55
N ARG A 127 3.08 1.33 -6.30
CA ARG A 127 4.33 0.59 -6.52
C ARG A 127 4.14 -0.80 -5.94
N ARG A 128 4.38 -1.81 -6.78
CA ARG A 128 4.33 -3.22 -6.34
C ARG A 128 5.20 -3.30 -5.10
N SER A 129 4.64 -3.80 -4.00
CA SER A 129 5.46 -3.95 -2.81
C SER A 129 6.66 -4.82 -3.17
N ALA A 130 7.82 -4.49 -2.59
CA ALA A 130 8.94 -5.42 -2.56
C ALA A 130 8.50 -6.76 -1.94
N TYR A 131 7.40 -6.70 -1.17
CA TYR A 131 6.82 -7.77 -0.41
C TYR A 131 5.59 -8.43 -1.00
N TRP A 132 5.42 -9.70 -0.63
CA TRP A 132 4.36 -10.62 -1.03
C TRP A 132 3.00 -9.99 -1.35
N THR A 133 2.48 -10.32 -2.53
CA THR A 133 1.07 -10.14 -2.88
C THR A 133 0.38 -11.49 -2.73
N PRO A 134 -0.70 -11.65 -1.93
CA PRO A 134 -1.46 -12.88 -1.93
C PRO A 134 -1.79 -13.26 -3.35
N TYR A 135 -1.51 -14.52 -3.70
CA TYR A 135 -1.97 -15.08 -4.96
C TYR A 135 -3.50 -15.17 -4.88
N LEU A 136 -4.15 -14.08 -5.24
CA LEU A 136 -5.59 -14.04 -5.39
C LEU A 136 -5.93 -14.86 -6.64
N ASN A 137 -6.82 -15.84 -6.47
CA ASN A 137 -7.41 -16.50 -7.62
C ASN A 137 -8.09 -15.45 -8.51
N VAL A 138 -8.19 -15.70 -9.82
CA VAL A 138 -8.82 -14.81 -10.81
C VAL A 138 -10.21 -14.36 -10.32
N GLN A 139 -11.01 -15.29 -9.77
CA GLN A 139 -12.32 -14.98 -9.22
C GLN A 139 -12.26 -13.98 -8.05
N GLN A 140 -11.27 -14.10 -7.16
CA GLN A 140 -11.10 -13.19 -6.03
C GLN A 140 -10.64 -11.80 -6.50
N LYS A 141 -9.82 -11.72 -7.55
CA LYS A 141 -9.42 -10.44 -8.16
C LYS A 141 -10.63 -9.73 -8.79
N ILE A 142 -11.47 -10.48 -9.50
CA ILE A 142 -12.71 -9.96 -10.09
C ILE A 142 -13.65 -9.47 -9.00
N ASN A 143 -13.94 -10.28 -7.99
CA ASN A 143 -14.81 -9.90 -6.87
C ASN A 143 -14.30 -8.66 -6.15
N TYR A 144 -12.99 -8.56 -5.91
CA TYR A 144 -12.39 -7.39 -5.31
C TYR A 144 -12.60 -6.14 -6.17
N THR A 145 -12.36 -6.26 -7.47
CA THR A 145 -12.50 -5.15 -8.44
C THR A 145 -13.94 -4.66 -8.50
N ILE A 146 -14.91 -5.58 -8.57
CA ILE A 146 -16.34 -5.25 -8.57
C ILE A 146 -16.71 -4.49 -7.29
N VAL A 147 -16.35 -5.02 -6.12
CA VAL A 147 -16.66 -4.36 -4.83
C VAL A 147 -16.03 -2.97 -4.76
N PHE A 148 -14.77 -2.84 -5.18
CA PHE A 148 -14.06 -1.56 -5.16
C PHE A 148 -14.73 -0.53 -6.08
N VAL A 149 -15.04 -0.90 -7.32
CA VAL A 149 -15.71 -0.03 -8.29
C VAL A 149 -17.09 0.39 -7.78
N THR A 150 -17.88 -0.53 -7.23
CA THR A 150 -19.20 -0.21 -6.66
C THR A 150 -19.11 0.82 -5.54
N ILE A 151 -18.11 0.70 -4.65
CA ILE A 151 -17.87 1.69 -3.59
C ILE A 151 -17.54 3.07 -4.19
N ILE A 152 -16.65 3.13 -5.18
CA ILE A 152 -16.25 4.39 -5.82
C ILE A 152 -17.44 5.06 -6.52
N VAL A 153 -18.23 4.30 -7.28
CA VAL A 153 -19.44 4.82 -7.95
C VAL A 153 -20.44 5.36 -6.93
N LEU A 154 -20.65 4.64 -5.82
CA LEU A 154 -21.52 5.10 -4.75
C LEU A 154 -21.03 6.40 -4.12
N ILE A 155 -19.73 6.51 -3.81
CA ILE A 155 -19.13 7.75 -3.28
C ILE A 155 -19.38 8.92 -4.23
N ILE A 156 -19.06 8.74 -5.52
CA ILE A 156 -19.23 9.79 -6.53
C ILE A 156 -20.71 10.20 -6.64
N GLY A 157 -21.63 9.24 -6.67
CA GLY A 157 -23.06 9.51 -6.72
C GLY A 157 -23.57 10.34 -5.52
N LEU A 158 -23.15 9.98 -4.31
CA LEU A 158 -23.49 10.72 -3.08
C LEU A 158 -22.94 12.15 -3.10
N GLN A 159 -21.71 12.34 -3.56
CA GLN A 159 -21.07 13.65 -3.65
C GLN A 159 -21.74 14.54 -4.70
N ILE A 160 -22.05 14.02 -5.91
CA ILE A 160 -22.75 14.78 -6.95
C ILE A 160 -24.11 15.27 -6.44
N PHE A 161 -24.85 14.42 -5.74
CA PHE A 161 -26.14 14.79 -5.17
C PHE A 161 -26.01 15.89 -4.11
N THR A 162 -25.04 15.73 -3.20
CA THR A 162 -24.71 16.71 -2.15
C THR A 162 -24.41 18.09 -2.76
N ILE A 163 -23.53 18.13 -3.77
CA ILE A 163 -23.16 19.36 -4.49
C ILE A 163 -24.39 19.98 -5.16
N LYS A 164 -25.25 19.19 -5.81
CA LYS A 164 -26.47 19.69 -6.47
C LYS A 164 -27.44 20.34 -5.47
N LYS A 165 -27.63 19.74 -4.29
CA LYS A 165 -28.49 20.31 -3.25
C LYS A 165 -27.88 21.61 -2.68
N GLN A 166 -26.56 21.63 -2.44
CA GLN A 166 -25.86 22.82 -1.96
C GLN A 166 -25.91 23.98 -2.97
N MET A 167 -25.68 23.70 -4.26
CA MET A 167 -25.81 24.67 -5.36
C MET A 167 -27.19 25.30 -5.43
N THR A 168 -28.25 24.51 -5.24
CA THR A 168 -29.64 25.03 -5.19
C THR A 168 -29.82 26.03 -4.04
N GLY A 169 -29.28 25.70 -2.86
CA GLY A 169 -29.29 26.60 -1.70
C GLY A 169 -28.53 27.91 -1.96
N ILE A 170 -27.33 27.81 -2.51
CA ILE A 170 -26.49 28.96 -2.86
C ILE A 170 -27.18 29.84 -3.91
N ASN A 171 -27.76 29.25 -4.95
CA ASN A 171 -28.46 30.00 -6.00
C ASN A 171 -29.66 30.77 -5.41
N ASN A 172 -30.41 30.15 -4.49
CA ASN A 172 -31.52 30.85 -3.82
C ASN A 172 -31.06 32.02 -2.96
N ILE A 173 -29.92 31.90 -2.27
CA ILE A 173 -29.33 33.00 -1.49
C ILE A 173 -28.84 34.11 -2.42
N TRP A 174 -28.13 33.75 -3.49
CA TRP A 174 -27.66 34.69 -4.51
C TRP A 174 -28.81 35.46 -5.16
N GLN A 175 -29.89 34.77 -5.51
CA GLN A 175 -31.10 35.40 -6.06
C GLN A 175 -31.77 36.35 -5.06
N LYS A 176 -31.79 36.01 -3.76
CA LYS A 176 -32.29 36.92 -2.72
C LYS A 176 -31.39 38.16 -2.56
N ALA A 177 -30.07 37.98 -2.55
CA ALA A 177 -29.11 39.07 -2.46
C ALA A 177 -29.21 40.01 -3.68
N LEU A 178 -29.31 39.45 -4.90
CA LEU A 178 -29.52 40.22 -6.12
C LEU A 178 -30.83 41.02 -6.06
N LYS A 179 -31.93 40.41 -5.60
CA LYS A 179 -33.21 41.13 -5.43
C LYS A 179 -33.11 42.27 -4.42
N GLN A 180 -32.41 42.08 -3.31
CA GLN A 180 -32.19 43.14 -2.32
C GLN A 180 -31.35 44.28 -2.88
N GLN A 181 -30.30 43.96 -3.63
CA GLN A 181 -29.47 44.96 -4.29
C GLN A 181 -30.25 45.75 -5.33
N VAL A 182 -31.05 45.09 -6.17
CA VAL A 182 -31.93 45.74 -7.15
C VAL A 182 -32.96 46.64 -6.46
N GLN A 183 -33.57 46.20 -5.35
CA GLN A 183 -34.50 47.04 -4.58
C GLN A 183 -33.82 48.27 -3.96
N GLN A 184 -32.56 48.14 -3.52
CA GLN A 184 -31.80 49.26 -2.98
C GLN A 184 -31.45 50.26 -4.09
N THR A 185 -31.01 49.77 -5.26
CA THR A 185 -30.79 50.61 -6.44
C THR A 185 -32.09 51.29 -6.91
N GLN A 186 -33.24 50.63 -6.81
CA GLN A 186 -34.55 51.22 -7.14
C GLN A 186 -34.98 52.31 -6.15
N ARG A 187 -34.68 52.18 -4.85
CA ARG A 187 -34.93 53.26 -3.88
C ARG A 187 -34.01 54.45 -4.09
N GLU A 188 -32.76 54.21 -4.43
CA GLU A 188 -31.81 55.26 -4.80
C GLU A 188 -32.24 55.93 -6.11
N SER A 189 -32.75 55.17 -7.09
CA SER A 189 -33.30 55.75 -8.32
C SER A 189 -34.62 56.50 -8.10
N GLU A 190 -35.51 56.09 -7.19
CA GLU A 190 -36.71 56.89 -6.82
C GLU A 190 -36.33 58.23 -6.15
N LEU A 191 -35.23 58.25 -5.38
CA LEU A 191 -34.66 59.47 -4.82
C LEU A 191 -34.01 60.37 -5.89
N ILE A 192 -33.47 59.77 -6.96
CA ILE A 192 -32.85 60.46 -8.09
C ILE A 192 -33.88 60.86 -9.16
N ASP A 193 -34.97 60.13 -9.37
CA ASP A 193 -36.04 60.46 -10.32
C ASP A 193 -36.91 61.63 -9.84
N LYS A 194 -36.94 61.89 -8.52
CA LYS A 194 -37.40 63.18 -7.98
C LYS A 194 -36.51 64.37 -8.35
N SER A 195 -35.26 64.14 -8.76
CA SER A 195 -34.30 65.18 -9.15
C SER A 195 -33.92 65.16 -10.64
N ALA A 196 -34.25 64.13 -11.40
CA ALA A 196 -33.80 63.94 -12.78
C ALA A 196 -34.91 63.44 -13.72
N SER A 197 -36.02 64.17 -13.79
CA SER A 197 -36.97 64.08 -14.91
C SER A 197 -36.33 64.64 -16.19
N SER A 198 -35.35 63.94 -16.77
CA SER A 198 -34.77 64.30 -18.07
C SER A 198 -33.98 63.15 -18.67
N GLN A 199 -34.45 62.72 -19.84
CA GLN A 199 -33.74 62.05 -20.92
C GLN A 199 -33.82 60.52 -21.03
N THR A 200 -34.07 60.16 -22.28
CA THR A 200 -34.67 58.97 -22.85
C THR A 200 -33.64 58.03 -23.49
N ASN A 201 -33.99 56.74 -23.45
CA ASN A 201 -33.89 55.69 -24.50
C ASN A 201 -32.55 55.45 -25.23
N ILE A 202 -32.10 54.18 -25.26
CA ILE A 202 -32.25 53.26 -26.42
C ILE A 202 -31.84 51.82 -26.05
N GLU A 203 -32.64 50.90 -26.61
CA GLU A 203 -32.71 49.42 -26.71
C GLU A 203 -31.40 48.60 -26.92
N SER A 204 -31.28 47.42 -26.27
CA SER A 204 -31.43 46.02 -26.81
C SER A 204 -30.15 45.46 -27.50
N SER A 205 -29.75 44.17 -27.52
CA SER A 205 -30.35 42.86 -27.25
C SER A 205 -29.27 41.73 -27.19
N LEU A 206 -29.58 40.71 -26.38
CA LEU A 206 -29.20 39.28 -26.24
C LEU A 206 -28.32 38.43 -27.23
N SER A 207 -27.61 37.48 -26.58
CA SER A 207 -27.33 36.02 -26.85
C SER A 207 -26.54 35.58 -28.12
N SER A 208 -25.85 34.41 -28.25
CA SER A 208 -25.96 33.01 -27.74
C SER A 208 -24.65 32.20 -28.01
N VAL A 209 -24.18 31.29 -27.13
CA VAL A 209 -24.23 29.78 -27.10
C VAL A 209 -23.35 28.97 -28.10
N LEU A 210 -22.70 27.93 -27.51
CA LEU A 210 -21.81 26.85 -28.00
C LEU A 210 -22.40 25.75 -28.92
N SER A 211 -21.52 25.02 -29.63
CA SER A 211 -21.52 23.55 -29.96
C SER A 211 -20.32 23.24 -30.89
N SER A 212 -19.69 22.06 -31.07
CA SER A 212 -19.84 20.65 -30.62
C SER A 212 -18.67 19.76 -31.13
N ALA A 213 -18.42 18.62 -30.43
CA ALA A 213 -18.06 17.24 -30.89
C ALA A 213 -16.72 16.95 -31.64
N ALA A 214 -15.79 16.10 -31.12
CA ALA A 214 -15.67 14.59 -31.12
C ALA A 214 -14.85 14.07 -32.35
N SER A 215 -14.08 12.97 -32.41
CA SER A 215 -13.74 11.77 -31.59
C SER A 215 -12.46 11.07 -32.15
N ASP A 216 -11.99 10.01 -31.44
CA ASP A 216 -11.23 8.80 -31.90
C ASP A 216 -9.70 8.89 -32.16
N THR A 217 -8.80 7.92 -31.84
CA THR A 217 -8.92 6.46 -31.62
C THR A 217 -7.69 5.78 -30.92
N HIS A 218 -7.92 4.57 -30.39
CA HIS A 218 -7.12 3.31 -30.30
C HIS A 218 -5.91 3.03 -29.35
N HIS A 219 -6.19 2.04 -28.48
CA HIS A 219 -5.44 0.89 -27.91
C HIS A 219 -4.03 0.50 -28.42
N LEU A 220 -3.19 0.01 -27.49
CA LEU A 220 -2.56 -1.33 -27.59
C LEU A 220 -2.08 -1.89 -26.24
N GLU A 221 -2.52 -3.11 -25.94
CA GLU A 221 -2.24 -3.91 -24.76
C GLU A 221 -1.17 -4.96 -25.13
N LYS A 222 -0.15 -5.19 -24.28
CA LYS A 222 0.89 -6.23 -24.50
C LYS A 222 0.84 -7.27 -23.39
N ALA A 223 0.55 -8.51 -23.79
CA ALA A 223 0.57 -9.71 -22.96
C ALA A 223 2.01 -10.19 -22.71
N GLN A 224 2.30 -10.65 -21.48
CA GLN A 224 3.53 -11.34 -21.09
C GLN A 224 3.31 -12.86 -21.05
N LYS A 225 4.27 -13.61 -21.58
CA LYS A 225 4.30 -15.08 -21.63
C LYS A 225 4.67 -15.69 -20.27
N PRO A 226 4.17 -16.89 -19.92
CA PRO A 226 4.57 -17.61 -18.71
C PRO A 226 5.94 -18.29 -18.86
N ILE A 227 6.67 -18.34 -17.74
CA ILE A 227 8.02 -18.92 -17.58
C ILE A 227 7.87 -20.45 -17.39
N PRO A 228 8.73 -21.29 -18.01
CA PRO A 228 8.62 -22.75 -17.93
C PRO A 228 9.09 -23.31 -16.57
N ASP A 229 8.41 -24.38 -16.14
CA ASP A 229 8.64 -25.11 -14.90
C ASP A 229 9.79 -26.12 -15.05
N ILE A 230 10.79 -26.08 -14.17
CA ILE A 230 11.96 -26.96 -14.20
C ILE A 230 11.93 -27.90 -12.98
N SER A 231 11.73 -29.19 -13.23
CA SER A 231 11.76 -30.24 -12.21
C SER A 231 13.18 -30.43 -11.65
N VAL A 232 13.33 -30.27 -10.32
CA VAL A 232 14.58 -30.53 -9.61
C VAL A 232 14.69 -32.03 -9.32
N LYS A 233 15.57 -32.71 -10.04
CA LYS A 233 16.04 -34.05 -9.66
C LYS A 233 16.95 -33.93 -8.42
N ALA A 234 16.83 -34.88 -7.49
CA ALA A 234 17.74 -35.02 -6.35
C ALA A 234 19.18 -35.08 -6.85
N LEU A 235 20.02 -34.15 -6.39
CA LEU A 235 21.45 -34.14 -6.69
C LEU A 235 22.17 -35.08 -5.72
N PRO A 236 23.15 -35.88 -6.19
CA PRO A 236 23.98 -36.68 -5.29
C PRO A 236 24.77 -35.79 -4.32
N ASP A 237 24.99 -36.29 -3.10
CA ASP A 237 25.71 -35.57 -2.05
C ASP A 237 27.16 -35.24 -2.50
N ASP A 238 27.60 -34.01 -2.22
CA ASP A 238 29.00 -33.62 -2.35
C ASP A 238 29.77 -33.88 -1.05
N LYS A 239 31.11 -33.71 -1.06
CA LYS A 239 31.97 -33.96 0.11
C LYS A 239 31.53 -33.15 1.35
N VAL A 240 30.98 -31.96 1.15
CA VAL A 240 30.55 -31.07 2.25
C VAL A 240 29.20 -31.52 2.82
N ALA A 241 28.24 -31.89 1.97
CA ALA A 241 26.97 -32.48 2.40
C ALA A 241 27.17 -33.80 3.17
N ALA A 242 28.08 -34.66 2.71
CA ALA A 242 28.44 -35.90 3.41
C ALA A 242 29.10 -35.62 4.78
N SER A 243 29.92 -34.57 4.89
CA SER A 243 30.54 -34.16 6.16
C SER A 243 29.52 -33.59 7.14
N TYR A 244 28.56 -32.79 6.65
CA TYR A 244 27.46 -32.24 7.46
C TYR A 244 26.62 -33.33 8.12
N ARG A 245 26.32 -34.42 7.41
CA ARG A 245 25.52 -35.56 7.93
C ARG A 245 26.08 -36.22 9.19
N ASN A 246 27.39 -36.13 9.40
CA ASN A 246 28.09 -36.76 10.52
C ASN A 246 28.25 -35.82 11.72
N LEU A 247 27.74 -34.58 11.65
CA LEU A 247 27.80 -33.63 12.76
C LEU A 247 26.70 -33.90 13.80
N PRO A 248 26.93 -33.56 15.07
CA PRO A 248 25.93 -33.73 16.13
C PRO A 248 24.69 -32.87 15.87
N GLU A 249 23.54 -33.34 16.31
CA GLU A 249 22.29 -32.59 16.20
C GLU A 249 22.20 -31.44 17.20
N MET A 250 21.66 -30.31 16.74
CA MET A 250 21.36 -29.12 17.53
C MET A 250 19.95 -28.65 17.21
N ARG A 251 19.17 -28.36 18.26
CA ARG A 251 17.82 -27.81 18.14
C ARG A 251 17.91 -26.29 18.11
N LEU A 252 17.35 -25.68 17.07
CA LEU A 252 17.31 -24.23 16.87
C LEU A 252 15.85 -23.73 16.86
N GLY A 253 15.71 -22.42 17.01
CA GLY A 253 14.41 -21.73 16.99
C GLY A 253 14.03 -21.13 18.33
N ASP A 254 12.84 -20.55 18.38
CA ASP A 254 12.28 -19.88 19.55
C ASP A 254 10.76 -20.13 19.64
N ASN A 255 10.14 -19.63 20.71
CA ASN A 255 8.70 -19.80 20.92
C ASN A 255 7.83 -19.06 19.87
N ASP A 256 8.40 -18.07 19.18
CA ASP A 256 7.65 -17.24 18.24
C ASP A 256 7.68 -17.85 16.82
N PHE A 257 8.79 -18.48 16.41
CA PHE A 257 9.03 -19.11 15.11
C PHE A 257 8.77 -20.62 15.13
N GLY A 258 8.82 -21.26 16.28
CA GLY A 258 8.87 -22.71 16.38
C GLY A 258 10.31 -23.21 16.34
N THR A 259 10.47 -24.50 16.61
CA THR A 259 11.77 -25.16 16.74
C THR A 259 11.99 -26.19 15.64
N PHE A 260 13.24 -26.39 15.25
CA PHE A 260 13.65 -27.37 14.24
C PHE A 260 15.05 -27.90 14.57
N THR A 261 15.41 -29.05 14.01
CA THR A 261 16.71 -29.69 14.26
C THR A 261 17.60 -29.60 13.03
N VAL A 262 18.84 -29.20 13.25
CA VAL A 262 19.92 -29.14 12.27
C VAL A 262 21.16 -29.83 12.82
N GLN A 263 22.14 -30.11 11.96
CA GLN A 263 23.40 -30.74 12.36
C GLN A 263 24.50 -29.66 12.47
N GLY A 264 25.44 -29.86 13.38
CA GLY A 264 26.54 -28.93 13.65
C GLY A 264 26.26 -27.95 14.79
N HIS A 265 27.31 -27.24 15.20
CA HIS A 265 27.23 -26.20 16.21
C HIS A 265 26.96 -24.85 15.53
N TRP A 266 25.77 -24.30 15.76
CA TRP A 266 25.33 -23.05 15.16
C TRP A 266 25.47 -21.89 16.13
N GLU A 267 26.09 -20.80 15.68
CA GLU A 267 26.24 -19.58 16.47
C GLU A 267 25.18 -18.55 16.05
N GLN A 268 24.48 -17.96 17.03
CA GLN A 268 23.51 -16.90 16.80
C GLN A 268 24.18 -15.53 16.94
N ASP A 269 23.97 -14.65 15.96
CA ASP A 269 24.32 -13.24 16.14
C ASP A 269 23.42 -12.63 17.22
N SER A 270 24.02 -11.96 18.21
CA SER A 270 23.29 -11.37 19.34
C SER A 270 22.40 -10.18 18.93
N SER A 271 22.63 -9.62 17.74
CA SER A 271 21.91 -8.46 17.22
C SER A 271 20.87 -8.79 16.14
N THR A 272 20.88 -10.01 15.60
CA THR A 272 19.98 -10.44 14.51
C THR A 272 19.49 -11.88 14.70
N LEU A 273 18.37 -12.29 14.09
CA LEU A 273 17.89 -13.69 14.11
C LEU A 273 18.67 -14.58 13.11
N GLN A 274 19.97 -14.34 12.98
CA GLN A 274 20.87 -15.02 12.05
C GLN A 274 21.66 -16.09 12.76
N TRP A 275 21.71 -17.28 12.16
CA TRP A 275 22.47 -18.43 12.62
C TRP A 275 23.54 -18.78 11.60
N PHE A 276 24.77 -18.93 12.07
CA PHE A 276 25.93 -19.21 11.25
C PHE A 276 26.50 -20.58 11.56
N LEU A 277 26.91 -21.28 10.50
CA LEU A 277 27.68 -22.51 10.58
C LEU A 277 28.83 -22.44 9.58
N SER A 278 30.04 -22.71 10.05
CA SER A 278 31.23 -22.80 9.20
C SER A 278 31.69 -24.26 9.12
N ILE A 279 31.67 -24.85 7.91
CA ILE A 279 32.12 -26.22 7.65
C ILE A 279 33.07 -26.21 6.46
N GLN A 280 34.31 -26.69 6.66
CA GLN A 280 35.28 -26.90 5.58
C GLN A 280 35.35 -25.69 4.61
N GLU A 281 35.53 -24.48 5.14
CA GLU A 281 35.61 -23.20 4.40
C GLU A 281 34.30 -22.72 3.75
N GLN A 282 33.19 -23.45 3.93
CA GLN A 282 31.86 -22.98 3.55
C GLN A 282 31.13 -22.35 4.73
N HIS A 283 30.49 -21.22 4.47
CA HIS A 283 29.60 -20.56 5.41
C HIS A 283 28.15 -20.84 5.02
N VAL A 284 27.39 -21.34 5.98
CA VAL A 284 25.95 -21.52 5.87
C VAL A 284 25.27 -20.52 6.80
N LEU A 285 24.25 -19.86 6.28
CA LEU A 285 23.43 -18.89 7.02
C LEU A 285 21.99 -19.37 7.05
N ILE A 286 21.39 -19.39 8.25
CA ILE A 286 19.94 -19.51 8.46
C ILE A 286 19.43 -18.20 9.02
N LEU A 287 18.39 -17.64 8.43
CA LEU A 287 17.72 -16.46 8.95
C LEU A 287 16.24 -16.80 9.13
N THR A 288 15.77 -16.79 10.38
CA THR A 288 14.37 -17.08 10.71
C THR A 288 13.59 -15.78 10.92
N SER A 289 12.34 -15.75 10.44
CA SER A 289 11.46 -14.61 10.63
C SER A 289 10.02 -15.06 10.85
N THR A 290 9.46 -14.68 11.98
CA THR A 290 8.03 -14.84 12.33
C THR A 290 7.14 -13.82 11.64
N MET A 291 7.78 -12.79 11.07
CA MET A 291 7.18 -11.77 10.27
C MET A 291 7.51 -12.05 8.81
N GLY A 292 6.96 -13.14 8.28
CA GLY A 292 7.02 -13.47 6.86
C GLY A 292 6.27 -12.45 6.03
N GLN A 293 6.95 -11.36 5.69
CA GLN A 293 6.67 -10.58 4.52
C GLN A 293 7.58 -11.17 3.44
N GLY A 294 7.04 -11.95 2.50
CA GLY A 294 7.87 -12.53 1.45
C GLY A 294 8.73 -11.46 0.79
N PHE A 295 10.01 -11.76 0.53
CA PHE A 295 11.01 -10.90 -0.13
C PHE A 295 11.18 -9.46 0.37
N GLY A 296 11.18 -9.23 1.69
CA GLY A 296 11.88 -8.06 2.21
C GLY A 296 12.17 -8.08 3.71
N VAL A 297 12.97 -9.04 4.15
CA VAL A 297 13.82 -8.69 5.30
C VAL A 297 14.51 -7.37 4.96
N ASP A 298 14.48 -6.40 5.87
CA ASP A 298 15.08 -5.08 5.71
C ASP A 298 16.45 -5.20 5.04
N ILE A 299 16.49 -4.99 3.73
CA ILE A 299 17.68 -5.27 2.91
C ILE A 299 18.71 -4.15 3.11
N SER A 300 18.43 -3.14 3.93
CA SER A 300 19.43 -2.14 4.29
C SER A 300 20.52 -2.69 5.21
N SER A 301 20.25 -3.80 5.92
CA SER A 301 21.26 -4.54 6.70
C SER A 301 21.90 -5.69 5.92
N LEU A 302 21.48 -5.94 4.69
CA LEU A 302 21.95 -7.05 3.86
C LEU A 302 22.51 -6.54 2.53
N PRO A 303 23.75 -6.88 2.18
CA PRO A 303 24.36 -6.31 1.00
C PRO A 303 23.97 -7.20 -0.19
N PHE A 304 22.93 -6.87 -1.00
CA PHE A 304 22.59 -7.63 -2.23
C PHE A 304 21.99 -6.74 -3.34
N GLU A 305 22.13 -7.16 -4.62
CA GLU A 305 21.75 -6.34 -5.80
C GLU A 305 20.58 -6.89 -6.65
N LYS A 306 20.42 -8.21 -6.88
CA LYS A 306 19.39 -8.78 -7.78
C LYS A 306 19.20 -10.31 -7.70
N ILE A 307 17.98 -10.83 -7.87
CA ILE A 307 17.63 -12.27 -8.02
C ILE A 307 17.48 -12.63 -9.51
N VAL A 308 18.01 -13.78 -9.95
CA VAL A 308 18.09 -14.17 -11.38
C VAL A 308 17.18 -15.36 -11.78
N GLY A 309 16.60 -16.12 -10.84
CA GLY A 309 15.69 -17.25 -11.15
C GLY A 309 14.85 -17.73 -9.95
N GLN A 310 13.70 -18.37 -10.22
CA GLN A 310 12.76 -18.88 -9.22
C GLN A 310 12.20 -20.25 -9.63
N SER A 311 12.10 -21.19 -8.68
CA SER A 311 11.37 -22.45 -8.83
C SER A 311 10.63 -22.78 -7.54
N TYR A 312 9.36 -23.17 -7.65
CA TYR A 312 8.43 -23.37 -6.52
C TYR A 312 8.23 -24.85 -6.23
N PHE A 313 8.40 -25.27 -4.96
CA PHE A 313 8.15 -26.64 -4.54
C PHE A 313 7.35 -26.68 -3.26
N GLN A 314 6.30 -27.50 -3.22
CA GLN A 314 5.64 -27.83 -1.96
C GLN A 314 6.44 -28.93 -1.26
N LEU A 315 6.90 -28.66 -0.04
CA LEU A 315 7.51 -29.67 0.82
C LEU A 315 6.40 -30.48 1.53
N LYS A 316 6.73 -31.68 2.04
CA LYS A 316 5.76 -32.58 2.66
C LYS A 316 4.86 -31.85 3.66
N GLN A 317 3.55 -32.05 3.55
CA GLN A 317 2.56 -31.55 4.47
C GLN A 317 2.76 -32.21 5.85
N GLN A 318 3.13 -31.41 6.86
CA GLN A 318 3.26 -31.87 8.25
C GLN A 318 2.05 -31.36 9.04
N GLY A 319 1.00 -32.18 9.12
CA GLY A 319 -0.28 -31.78 9.71
C GLY A 319 -1.03 -30.74 8.86
N ASP A 320 -1.42 -29.62 9.47
CA ASP A 320 -2.12 -28.50 8.80
C ASP A 320 -1.17 -27.46 8.17
N LEU A 321 0.15 -27.62 8.32
CA LEU A 321 1.14 -26.67 7.85
C LEU A 321 1.53 -26.95 6.39
N GLN A 322 1.34 -25.95 5.53
CA GLN A 322 1.86 -25.97 4.16
C GLN A 322 3.22 -25.28 4.13
N VAL A 323 4.24 -26.01 3.69
CA VAL A 323 5.61 -25.50 3.55
C VAL A 323 5.96 -25.36 2.07
N TRP A 324 6.33 -24.16 1.65
CA TRP A 324 6.79 -23.87 0.29
C TRP A 324 8.29 -23.62 0.29
N ARG A 325 8.96 -24.10 -0.75
CA ARG A 325 10.37 -23.85 -1.04
C ARG A 325 10.49 -23.06 -2.33
N ILE A 326 11.27 -21.99 -2.31
CA ILE A 326 11.64 -21.19 -3.47
C ILE A 326 13.16 -21.20 -3.58
N ASP A 327 13.70 -21.72 -4.68
CA ASP A 327 15.13 -21.67 -4.96
C ASP A 327 15.49 -20.45 -5.80
N GLY A 328 16.64 -19.85 -5.49
CA GLY A 328 17.24 -18.78 -6.25
C GLY A 328 18.77 -18.81 -6.20
N THR A 329 19.37 -17.88 -6.93
CA THR A 329 20.80 -17.58 -6.85
C THR A 329 20.96 -16.11 -6.50
N TYR A 330 21.96 -15.78 -5.67
CA TYR A 330 22.27 -14.41 -5.27
C TYR A 330 23.71 -14.06 -5.57
N LYS A 331 23.98 -12.78 -5.79
CA LYS A 331 25.31 -12.22 -6.04
C LYS A 331 25.79 -11.50 -4.80
N GLU A 332 26.91 -11.91 -4.23
CA GLU A 332 27.53 -11.26 -3.08
C GLU A 332 28.21 -9.96 -3.52
N PRO A 333 27.92 -8.79 -2.93
CA PRO A 333 28.35 -7.50 -3.46
C PRO A 333 29.81 -7.16 -3.16
N THR A 334 30.46 -7.87 -2.24
CA THR A 334 31.89 -7.71 -1.97
C THR A 334 32.76 -8.57 -2.87
N THR A 335 32.25 -9.71 -3.34
CA THR A 335 33.05 -10.73 -4.06
C THR A 335 32.56 -11.00 -5.48
N ASP A 336 31.40 -10.46 -5.86
CA ASP A 336 30.69 -10.72 -7.12
C ASP A 336 30.29 -12.19 -7.33
N GLN A 337 30.48 -13.05 -6.32
CA GLN A 337 30.24 -14.49 -6.41
C GLN A 337 28.74 -14.82 -6.37
N ILE A 338 28.33 -15.76 -7.24
CA ILE A 338 26.97 -16.27 -7.27
C ILE A 338 26.86 -17.47 -6.32
N LYS A 339 26.01 -17.35 -5.31
CA LYS A 339 25.78 -18.38 -4.29
C LYS A 339 24.33 -18.89 -4.35
N ALA A 340 24.11 -20.14 -3.96
CA ALA A 340 22.79 -20.74 -3.95
C ALA A 340 22.00 -20.31 -2.70
N MET A 341 20.72 -20.04 -2.89
CA MET A 341 19.82 -19.62 -1.82
C MET A 341 18.50 -20.36 -1.96
N SER A 342 17.97 -20.80 -0.84
CA SER A 342 16.63 -21.35 -0.75
C SER A 342 15.85 -20.62 0.32
N TYR A 343 14.57 -20.46 0.04
CA TYR A 343 13.63 -19.74 0.86
C TYR A 343 12.49 -20.67 1.22
N LEU A 344 12.17 -20.77 2.51
CA LEU A 344 11.11 -21.61 3.02
C LEU A 344 9.99 -20.75 3.62
N GLU A 345 8.74 -21.01 3.26
CA GLU A 345 7.55 -20.38 3.82
C GLU A 345 6.68 -21.41 4.51
N TRP A 346 6.33 -21.18 5.78
CA TRP A 346 5.26 -21.91 6.47
C TRP A 346 4.02 -21.05 6.53
N HIS A 347 2.91 -21.54 5.99
CA HIS A 347 1.60 -20.91 6.15
C HIS A 347 0.95 -21.40 7.43
N MET A 348 0.82 -20.50 8.40
CA MET A 348 0.26 -20.81 9.70
C MET A 348 -1.29 -20.72 9.68
N PRO A 349 -2.00 -21.52 10.50
CA PRO A 349 -3.47 -21.48 10.58
C PRO A 349 -4.07 -20.12 10.98
N ASP A 350 -3.30 -19.29 11.70
CA ASP A 350 -3.66 -17.93 12.11
C ASP A 350 -3.54 -16.88 10.99
N GLY A 351 -3.16 -17.32 9.79
CA GLY A 351 -2.95 -16.49 8.60
C GLY A 351 -1.61 -15.75 8.57
N HIS A 352 -0.70 -16.02 9.50
CA HIS A 352 0.67 -15.52 9.47
C HIS A 352 1.53 -16.44 8.61
N ILE A 353 2.60 -15.89 8.04
CA ILE A 353 3.60 -16.66 7.30
C ILE A 353 4.88 -16.58 8.11
N ARG A 354 5.50 -17.73 8.35
CA ARG A 354 6.86 -17.82 8.90
C ARG A 354 7.81 -18.09 7.75
N VAL A 355 8.97 -17.46 7.77
CA VAL A 355 9.93 -17.50 6.68
C VAL A 355 11.30 -17.90 7.19
N MET A 356 11.98 -18.76 6.45
CA MET A 356 13.39 -19.06 6.65
C MET A 356 14.17 -18.83 5.36
N TYR A 357 15.26 -18.07 5.46
CA TYR A 357 16.24 -17.94 4.39
C TYR A 357 17.41 -18.85 4.70
N LEU A 358 17.78 -19.66 3.72
CA LEU A 358 18.89 -20.58 3.80
C LEU A 358 19.87 -20.29 2.68
N ILE A 359 21.12 -20.04 3.05
CA ILE A 359 22.18 -19.66 2.12
C ILE A 359 23.35 -20.62 2.28
N SER A 360 23.78 -21.21 1.17
CA SER A 360 24.94 -22.11 1.15
C SER A 360 25.67 -22.03 -0.19
N GLN A 361 26.99 -22.24 -0.15
CA GLN A 361 27.80 -22.37 -1.36
C GLN A 361 27.55 -23.69 -2.10
N SER A 362 27.07 -24.73 -1.39
CA SER A 362 26.76 -26.05 -1.95
C SER A 362 25.25 -26.30 -2.05
N LYS A 363 24.77 -26.60 -3.26
CA LYS A 363 23.36 -26.96 -3.49
C LYS A 363 22.97 -28.31 -2.86
N PRO A 364 23.81 -29.37 -2.87
CA PRO A 364 23.56 -30.59 -2.10
C PRO A 364 23.46 -30.35 -0.58
N LEU A 365 24.34 -29.52 -0.01
CA LEU A 365 24.30 -29.15 1.41
C LEU A 365 23.00 -28.40 1.74
N LEU A 366 22.66 -27.41 0.91
CA LEU A 366 21.41 -26.64 1.01
C LEU A 366 20.18 -27.56 1.02
N ASN A 367 20.11 -28.52 0.08
CA ASN A 367 19.03 -29.51 0.03
C ASN A 367 18.94 -30.37 1.30
N THR A 368 20.08 -30.77 1.84
CA THR A 368 20.16 -31.62 3.03
C THR A 368 19.66 -30.89 4.27
N ILE A 369 20.07 -29.64 4.45
CA ILE A 369 19.62 -28.79 5.57
C ILE A 369 18.12 -28.51 5.47
N ILE A 370 17.61 -28.14 4.28
CA ILE A 370 16.18 -27.91 4.06
C ILE A 370 15.36 -29.15 4.41
N ASN A 371 15.81 -30.33 3.99
CA ASN A 371 15.10 -31.56 4.30
C ASN A 371 15.06 -31.81 5.81
N SER A 372 16.18 -31.63 6.53
CA SER A 372 16.24 -31.73 7.99
C SER A 372 15.24 -30.78 8.66
N VAL A 373 15.30 -29.50 8.31
CA VAL A 373 14.42 -28.46 8.86
C VAL A 373 12.95 -28.79 8.58
N ALA A 374 12.60 -29.11 7.34
CA ALA A 374 11.23 -29.38 6.94
C ALA A 374 10.64 -30.64 7.59
N THR A 375 11.47 -31.62 7.96
CA THR A 375 11.02 -32.85 8.64
C THR A 375 10.93 -32.73 10.16
N THR A 376 11.70 -31.83 10.76
CA THR A 376 11.85 -31.73 12.23
C THR A 376 11.18 -30.51 12.82
N TYR A 377 10.60 -29.63 11.97
CA TYR A 377 9.90 -28.44 12.42
C TYR A 377 8.72 -28.80 13.33
N SER A 378 8.67 -28.15 14.48
CA SER A 378 7.60 -28.23 15.46
C SER A 378 7.25 -26.82 15.92
N GLN A 379 5.95 -26.51 15.96
CA GLN A 379 5.47 -25.25 16.52
C GLN A 379 5.68 -25.18 18.03
#